data_AF-A0A1U6GKT1-F1
#
_entry.id   AF-A0A1U6GKT1-F1
#
_cell.length_a   1.000
_cell.length_b   1.000
_cell.length_c   1.000
_cell.angle_alpha   90.00
_cell.angle_beta   90.00
_cell.angle_gamma   90.00
#
_symmetry.space_group_name_H-M   'P 1'
#
loop_
_entity.id
_entity.type
_entity.pdbx_description
1 polymer ?
#
loop_
_entity_poly.entity_id
_entity_poly.type
_entity_poly.pdbx_seq_one_letter_code
_entity_poly.pdbx_strand_id
1 'polypeptide(L)'
;MTQTALGGQNLSERLTQLATGLGRQVNDHNAIKTQLETIAEEQQSNTHQTTPYTLIDSAADSSYVGTDTLIHRSMGEMINTTQTDMMISSGDSHHQISSESLNIIADDQMSFTNAKDNITLSAHTGKLEATAKQDVNISSSTKEVEVVVANKITLTAGGASITLDGANIMISAKQFMEKAGKHSKAGGGWD
;
A
#
# COMPACT_ATOMS: atom_id res chain seq x y z
N MET A 1 -29.56 9.98 -12.02
CA MET A 1 -28.87 11.03 -11.26
C MET A 1 -28.72 10.65 -9.79
N THR A 2 -29.81 10.56 -9.00
CA THR A 2 -29.77 10.16 -7.58
C THR A 2 -29.05 8.83 -7.34
N GLN A 3 -29.28 7.83 -8.22
CA GLN A 3 -28.65 6.51 -8.11
C GLN A 3 -27.13 6.52 -8.40
N THR A 4 -26.66 7.41 -9.29
CA THR A 4 -25.24 7.47 -9.69
C THR A 4 -24.41 8.16 -8.61
N ALA A 5 -24.86 9.33 -8.12
CA ALA A 5 -24.18 10.08 -7.06
C ALA A 5 -24.16 9.31 -5.73
N LEU A 6 -25.32 8.78 -5.30
CA LEU A 6 -25.39 7.98 -4.06
C LEU A 6 -24.69 6.62 -4.22
N GLY A 7 -24.67 6.05 -5.42
CA GLY A 7 -23.94 4.81 -5.71
C GLY A 7 -22.43 4.95 -5.48
N GLY A 8 -21.84 6.06 -5.93
CA GLY A 8 -20.43 6.40 -5.67
C GLY A 8 -20.17 6.66 -4.18
N GLN A 9 -21.05 7.41 -3.51
CA GLN A 9 -20.93 7.67 -2.07
C GLN A 9 -20.95 6.38 -1.24
N ASN A 10 -21.92 5.50 -1.48
CA ASN A 10 -22.03 4.23 -0.77
C ASN A 10 -20.78 3.35 -0.95
N LEU A 11 -20.13 3.42 -2.12
CA LEU A 11 -18.87 2.72 -2.34
C LEU A 11 -17.74 3.33 -1.50
N SER A 12 -17.61 4.65 -1.51
CA SER A 12 -16.62 5.36 -0.69
C SER A 12 -16.76 4.98 0.79
N GLU A 13 -17.99 4.96 1.32
CA GLU A 13 -18.25 4.57 2.71
C GLU A 13 -17.81 3.15 3.03
N ARG A 14 -18.14 2.18 2.15
CA ARG A 14 -17.72 0.79 2.32
C ARG A 14 -16.19 0.64 2.32
N LEU A 15 -15.49 1.37 1.43
CA LEU A 15 -14.04 1.33 1.36
C LEU A 15 -13.37 2.01 2.57
N THR A 16 -13.95 3.10 3.09
CA THR A 16 -13.50 3.71 4.35
C THR A 16 -13.70 2.76 5.53
N GLN A 17 -14.81 2.01 5.57
CA GLN A 17 -15.07 0.99 6.58
C GLN A 17 -14.08 -0.18 6.49
N LEU A 18 -13.77 -0.65 5.28
CA LEU A 18 -12.71 -1.65 5.06
C LEU A 18 -11.38 -1.16 5.65
N ALA A 19 -10.96 0.06 5.31
CA ALA A 19 -9.71 0.63 5.79
C ALA A 19 -9.67 0.74 7.33
N THR A 20 -10.76 1.24 7.93
CA THR A 20 -10.91 1.35 9.38
C THR A 20 -10.89 -0.02 10.06
N GLY A 21 -11.56 -1.02 9.47
CA GLY A 21 -11.57 -2.40 9.94
C GLY A 21 -10.17 -3.05 9.92
N LEU A 22 -9.29 -2.58 9.03
CA LEU A 22 -7.87 -2.96 8.96
C LEU A 22 -6.96 -2.09 9.86
N GLY A 23 -7.55 -1.27 10.72
CA GLY A 23 -6.83 -0.41 11.66
C GLY A 23 -6.15 0.81 11.01
N ARG A 24 -6.55 1.18 9.80
CA ARG A 24 -6.00 2.35 9.08
C ARG A 24 -6.87 3.58 9.35
N GLN A 25 -6.22 4.69 9.65
CA GLN A 25 -6.89 5.98 9.79
C GLN A 25 -7.16 6.54 8.39
N VAL A 26 -8.43 6.76 8.07
CA VAL A 26 -8.88 7.40 6.84
C VAL A 26 -9.90 8.46 7.25
N ASN A 27 -9.88 9.61 6.59
CA ASN A 27 -10.87 10.66 6.81
C ASN A 27 -12.27 10.10 6.52
N ASP A 28 -13.26 10.42 7.35
CA ASP A 28 -14.63 9.97 7.17
C ASP A 28 -15.36 10.71 6.04
N HIS A 29 -14.73 11.77 5.50
CA HIS A 29 -15.23 12.57 4.38
C HIS A 29 -16.64 13.11 4.61
N ASN A 30 -17.02 13.34 5.88
CA ASN A 30 -18.37 13.80 6.25
C ASN A 30 -18.78 15.07 5.51
N ALA A 31 -17.85 16.01 5.31
CA ALA A 31 -18.12 17.27 4.62
C ALA A 31 -18.53 17.04 3.15
N ILE A 32 -17.86 16.13 2.43
CA ILE A 32 -18.21 15.80 1.05
C ILE A 32 -19.51 15.00 0.99
N LYS A 33 -19.72 14.08 1.93
CA LYS A 33 -20.98 13.32 2.04
C LYS A 33 -22.19 14.26 2.12
N THR A 34 -22.18 15.20 3.06
CA THR A 34 -23.27 16.17 3.21
C THR A 34 -23.47 17.03 1.94
N GLN A 35 -22.38 17.39 1.26
CA GLN A 35 -22.47 18.13 -0.01
C GLN A 35 -23.11 17.29 -1.12
N LEU A 36 -22.73 16.02 -1.27
CA LEU A 36 -23.31 15.13 -2.29
C LEU A 36 -24.80 14.87 -2.04
N GLU A 37 -25.20 14.70 -0.78
CA GLU A 37 -26.62 14.57 -0.40
C GLU A 37 -27.40 15.84 -0.75
N THR A 38 -26.86 17.02 -0.42
CA THR A 38 -27.46 18.32 -0.77
C THR A 38 -27.60 18.50 -2.28
N ILE A 39 -26.56 18.16 -3.05
CA ILE A 39 -26.59 18.21 -4.52
C ILE A 39 -27.65 17.24 -5.06
N ALA A 40 -27.73 16.03 -4.53
CA ALA A 40 -28.72 15.04 -4.97
C ALA A 40 -30.16 15.47 -4.69
N GLU A 41 -30.43 16.06 -3.52
CA GLU A 41 -31.73 16.62 -3.16
C GLU A 41 -32.11 17.80 -4.07
N GLU A 42 -31.16 18.70 -4.34
CA GLU A 42 -31.38 19.84 -5.22
C GLU A 42 -31.68 19.41 -6.66
N GLN A 43 -30.92 18.46 -7.22
CA GLN A 43 -31.16 17.93 -8.55
C GLN A 43 -32.50 17.18 -8.67
N GLN A 44 -33.04 16.67 -7.56
CA GLN A 44 -34.33 15.99 -7.54
C GLN A 44 -35.51 16.97 -7.41
N SER A 45 -35.33 18.07 -6.68
CA SER A 45 -36.40 18.99 -6.28
C SER A 45 -36.49 20.25 -7.14
N ASN A 46 -35.37 20.69 -7.72
CA ASN A 46 -35.28 21.94 -8.46
C ASN A 46 -35.05 21.71 -9.95
N THR A 47 -35.54 22.65 -10.76
CA THR A 47 -35.30 22.69 -12.21
C THR A 47 -34.00 23.39 -12.59
N HIS A 48 -33.29 23.97 -11.62
CA HIS A 48 -32.08 24.74 -11.80
C HIS A 48 -31.21 24.72 -10.53
N GLN A 49 -29.91 24.92 -10.69
CA GLN A 49 -28.96 25.03 -9.57
C GLN A 49 -29.13 26.38 -8.86
N THR A 50 -29.12 26.34 -7.53
CA THR A 50 -29.25 27.47 -6.61
C THR A 50 -27.95 27.71 -5.82
N THR A 51 -27.08 26.69 -5.75
CA THR A 51 -25.76 26.77 -5.12
C THR A 51 -24.66 26.89 -6.19
N PRO A 52 -23.60 27.70 -5.99
CA PRO A 52 -22.56 27.93 -7.01
C PRO A 52 -21.56 26.76 -7.09
N TYR A 53 -21.98 25.63 -7.67
CA TYR A 53 -21.10 24.52 -8.04
C TYR A 53 -21.23 24.19 -9.53
N THR A 54 -20.25 23.47 -10.06
CA THR A 54 -20.33 22.88 -11.40
C THR A 54 -20.63 21.39 -11.26
N LEU A 55 -21.67 20.92 -11.93
CA LEU A 55 -22.01 19.50 -12.03
C LEU A 55 -21.84 19.07 -13.48
N ILE A 56 -21.03 18.05 -13.70
CA ILE A 56 -20.85 17.40 -14.99
C ILE A 56 -21.41 15.99 -14.82
N ASP A 57 -22.56 15.74 -15.43
CA ASP A 57 -23.23 14.43 -15.44
C ASP A 57 -23.51 14.02 -16.88
N SER A 58 -23.35 12.74 -17.16
CA SER A 58 -23.60 12.14 -18.47
C SER A 58 -24.15 10.74 -18.27
N ALA A 59 -25.19 10.40 -19.04
CA ALA A 59 -25.79 9.07 -18.97
C ALA A 59 -24.90 7.96 -19.55
N ALA A 60 -23.87 8.33 -20.31
CA ALA A 60 -22.90 7.40 -20.91
C ALA A 60 -21.49 7.75 -20.45
N ASP A 61 -20.81 8.67 -21.15
CA ASP A 61 -19.40 8.97 -20.93
C ASP A 61 -19.14 10.46 -20.72
N SER A 62 -18.06 10.77 -20.01
CA SER A 62 -17.46 12.11 -19.89
C SER A 62 -15.95 12.00 -20.09
N SER A 63 -15.34 12.93 -20.81
CA SER A 63 -13.91 12.90 -21.11
C SER A 63 -13.29 14.30 -20.98
N TYR A 64 -12.11 14.35 -20.35
CA TYR A 64 -11.28 15.54 -20.22
C TYR A 64 -9.98 15.27 -20.96
N VAL A 65 -9.78 15.91 -22.12
CA VAL A 65 -8.63 15.66 -23.01
C VAL A 65 -7.94 16.98 -23.32
N GLY A 66 -6.61 16.97 -23.31
CA GLY A 66 -5.77 18.10 -23.69
C GLY A 66 -4.48 17.62 -24.36
N THR A 67 -3.85 18.47 -25.16
CA THR A 67 -2.57 18.16 -25.85
C THR A 67 -1.34 18.50 -25.01
N ASP A 68 -1.53 19.25 -23.93
CA ASP A 68 -0.47 19.74 -23.05
C ASP A 68 -0.80 19.33 -21.61
N THR A 69 -1.44 20.21 -20.84
CA THR A 69 -1.58 20.03 -19.40
C THR A 69 -3.05 20.05 -18.96
N LEU A 70 -3.43 19.10 -18.10
CA LEU A 70 -4.70 19.06 -17.37
C LEU A 70 -4.39 19.16 -15.87
N ILE A 71 -5.05 20.08 -15.15
CA ILE A 71 -4.80 20.31 -13.72
C ILE A 71 -6.09 20.12 -12.93
N HIS A 72 -6.10 19.16 -12.01
CA HIS A 72 -7.17 18.98 -11.02
C HIS A 72 -6.63 19.42 -9.66
N ARG A 73 -7.21 20.46 -9.06
CA ARG A 73 -6.75 21.02 -7.77
C ARG A 73 -7.94 21.42 -6.92
N SER A 74 -7.91 21.04 -5.64
CA SER A 74 -8.82 21.50 -4.58
C SER A 74 -8.00 22.11 -3.46
N MET A 75 -8.53 23.17 -2.82
CA MET A 75 -7.94 23.75 -1.60
C MET A 75 -8.43 23.05 -0.33
N GLY A 76 -9.53 22.31 -0.42
CA GLY A 76 -10.06 21.48 0.65
C GLY A 76 -9.81 20.01 0.32
N GLU A 77 -10.88 19.24 0.23
CA GLU A 77 -10.82 17.81 -0.05
C GLU A 77 -10.97 17.53 -1.55
N MET A 78 -10.41 16.39 -1.99
CA MET A 78 -10.60 15.82 -3.32
C MET A 78 -10.85 14.32 -3.16
N ILE A 79 -11.96 13.83 -3.72
CA ILE A 79 -12.30 12.40 -3.72
C ILE A 79 -12.45 11.94 -5.17
N ASN A 80 -11.84 10.80 -5.48
CA ASN A 80 -12.00 10.12 -6.76
C ASN A 80 -12.56 8.73 -6.47
N THR A 81 -13.73 8.43 -7.03
CA THR A 81 -14.41 7.15 -6.82
C THR A 81 -14.75 6.52 -8.17
N THR A 82 -14.45 5.23 -8.31
CA THR A 82 -14.78 4.44 -9.50
C THR A 82 -15.41 3.13 -9.06
N GLN A 83 -16.50 2.72 -9.69
CA GLN A 83 -17.24 1.51 -9.28
C GLN A 83 -16.59 0.20 -9.73
N THR A 84 -15.93 0.24 -10.88
CA THR A 84 -15.24 -0.90 -11.48
C THR A 84 -13.74 -0.66 -11.41
N ASP A 85 -13.09 -0.43 -12.55
CA ASP A 85 -11.64 -0.35 -12.65
C ASP A 85 -11.16 1.10 -12.72
N MET A 86 -10.21 1.45 -11.87
CA MET A 86 -9.44 2.69 -11.99
C MET A 86 -8.08 2.38 -12.62
N MET A 87 -7.82 2.93 -13.80
CA MET A 87 -6.51 2.84 -14.46
C MET A 87 -5.82 4.20 -14.44
N ILE A 88 -4.61 4.25 -13.89
CA ILE A 88 -3.74 5.43 -13.92
C ILE A 88 -2.46 5.03 -14.67
N SER A 89 -2.19 5.70 -15.78
CA SER A 89 -1.05 5.41 -16.65
C SER A 89 -0.25 6.68 -16.90
N SER A 90 1.08 6.57 -16.90
CA SER A 90 2.00 7.68 -17.21
C SER A 90 3.03 7.20 -18.23
N GLY A 91 3.33 8.03 -19.23
CA GLY A 91 4.30 7.68 -20.28
C GLY A 91 5.76 7.78 -19.86
N ASP A 92 6.05 8.57 -18.82
CA ASP A 92 7.40 8.81 -18.30
C ASP A 92 7.48 8.48 -16.80
N SER A 93 6.84 9.29 -15.95
CA SER A 93 6.90 9.13 -14.48
C SER A 93 5.54 9.28 -13.80
N HIS A 94 5.31 8.51 -12.73
CA HIS A 94 4.14 8.64 -11.84
C HIS A 94 4.59 8.97 -10.42
N HIS A 95 4.07 10.05 -9.83
CA HIS A 95 4.43 10.52 -8.49
C HIS A 95 3.18 10.65 -7.60
N GLN A 96 3.22 10.05 -6.41
CA GLN A 96 2.23 10.25 -5.36
C GLN A 96 2.94 10.78 -4.11
N ILE A 97 2.56 11.99 -3.69
CA ILE A 97 3.23 12.71 -2.61
C ILE A 97 2.16 13.18 -1.63
N SER A 98 2.34 12.85 -0.35
CA SER A 98 1.47 13.28 0.75
C SER A 98 2.32 13.85 1.89
N SER A 99 1.82 14.88 2.56
CA SER A 99 2.53 15.53 3.67
C SER A 99 2.44 14.75 4.98
N GLU A 100 1.37 13.98 5.17
CA GLU A 100 1.09 13.30 6.44
C GLU A 100 1.10 11.77 6.28
N SER A 101 0.26 11.23 5.40
CA SER A 101 0.15 9.78 5.20
C SER A 101 -0.23 9.40 3.78
N LEU A 102 0.25 8.24 3.33
CA LEU A 102 -0.19 7.57 2.12
C LEU A 102 -0.64 6.16 2.51
N ASN A 103 -1.94 5.88 2.37
CA ASN A 103 -2.52 4.56 2.62
C ASN A 103 -2.95 3.96 1.29
N ILE A 104 -2.42 2.78 0.95
CA ILE A 104 -2.84 1.98 -0.20
C ILE A 104 -3.35 0.65 0.36
N ILE A 105 -4.59 0.30 0.03
CA ILE A 105 -5.29 -0.85 0.60
C ILE A 105 -6.00 -1.57 -0.56
N ALA A 106 -5.88 -2.89 -0.57
CA ALA A 106 -6.64 -3.76 -1.46
C ALA A 106 -7.34 -4.83 -0.61
N ASP A 107 -8.56 -5.19 -0.98
CA ASP A 107 -9.34 -6.22 -0.28
C ASP A 107 -8.87 -7.63 -0.61
N ASP A 108 -8.42 -7.85 -1.86
CA ASP A 108 -7.99 -9.16 -2.36
C ASP A 108 -6.47 -9.21 -2.60
N GLN A 109 -5.98 -8.55 -3.66
CA GLN A 109 -4.58 -8.62 -4.07
C GLN A 109 -3.93 -7.24 -4.21
N MET A 110 -2.67 -7.17 -3.79
CA MET A 110 -1.76 -6.05 -4.07
C MET A 110 -0.48 -6.58 -4.72
N SER A 111 0.03 -5.88 -5.74
CA SER A 111 1.29 -6.23 -6.39
C SER A 111 2.08 -4.96 -6.76
N PHE A 112 3.40 -5.07 -6.68
CA PHE A 112 4.34 -4.04 -7.14
C PHE A 112 5.39 -4.73 -8.01
N THR A 113 5.50 -4.30 -9.27
CA THR A 113 6.42 -4.92 -10.23
C THR A 113 7.18 -3.82 -10.98
N ASN A 114 8.51 -3.93 -11.01
CA ASN A 114 9.35 -3.19 -11.94
C ASN A 114 9.86 -4.15 -13.02
N ALA A 115 9.73 -3.77 -14.28
CA ALA A 115 10.11 -4.61 -15.42
C ALA A 115 11.61 -4.55 -15.76
N LYS A 116 12.31 -3.48 -15.36
CA LYS A 116 13.69 -3.23 -15.83
C LYS A 116 14.70 -3.11 -14.71
N ASP A 117 14.39 -2.33 -13.68
CA ASP A 117 15.36 -1.91 -12.67
C ASP A 117 14.89 -2.32 -11.26
N ASN A 118 15.31 -1.59 -10.23
CA ASN A 118 15.00 -1.84 -8.83
C ASN A 118 13.59 -1.39 -8.39
N ILE A 119 13.10 -2.04 -7.32
CA ILE A 119 12.06 -1.48 -6.45
C ILE A 119 12.77 -1.08 -5.16
N THR A 120 12.61 0.18 -4.74
CA THR A 120 13.18 0.69 -3.49
C THR A 120 12.07 0.98 -2.50
N LEU A 121 12.15 0.38 -1.32
CA LEU A 121 11.25 0.64 -0.18
C LEU A 121 12.09 1.15 0.99
N SER A 122 11.74 2.31 1.52
CA SER A 122 12.52 2.96 2.58
C SER A 122 11.64 3.69 3.58
N ALA A 123 11.89 3.50 4.86
CA ALA A 123 11.46 4.40 5.92
C ALA A 123 12.68 5.22 6.37
N HIS A 124 12.70 6.53 6.06
CA HIS A 124 13.88 7.37 6.28
C HIS A 124 14.15 7.62 7.78
N THR A 125 13.09 7.83 8.56
CA THR A 125 13.17 8.06 10.01
C THR A 125 12.41 7.02 10.82
N GLY A 126 11.34 6.46 10.25
CA GLY A 126 10.45 5.51 10.92
C GLY A 126 10.85 4.04 10.74
N LYS A 127 9.96 3.16 11.20
CA LYS A 127 10.08 1.71 11.02
C LYS A 127 9.59 1.30 9.63
N LEU A 128 10.36 0.46 8.95
CA LEU A 128 9.87 -0.34 7.82
C LEU A 128 9.44 -1.71 8.34
N GLU A 129 8.19 -2.11 8.07
CA GLU A 129 7.61 -3.35 8.58
C GLU A 129 6.85 -4.09 7.47
N ALA A 130 7.07 -5.40 7.40
CA ALA A 130 6.33 -6.32 6.53
C ALA A 130 5.85 -7.51 7.37
N THR A 131 4.55 -7.77 7.36
CA THR A 131 3.92 -8.86 8.11
C THR A 131 2.94 -9.62 7.22
N ALA A 132 2.84 -10.93 7.43
CA ALA A 132 1.85 -11.78 6.78
C ALA A 132 1.26 -12.74 7.80
N LYS A 133 -0.03 -13.10 7.61
CA LYS A 133 -0.69 -14.14 8.41
C LYS A 133 -0.16 -15.54 8.07
N GLN A 134 0.24 -15.73 6.82
CA GLN A 134 0.83 -16.95 6.31
C GLN A 134 2.33 -16.71 6.09
N ASP A 135 2.86 -17.11 4.94
CA ASP A 135 4.28 -17.06 4.67
C ASP A 135 4.75 -15.68 4.19
N VAL A 136 5.98 -15.33 4.57
CA VAL A 136 6.77 -14.26 3.93
C VAL A 136 7.93 -14.93 3.21
N ASN A 137 7.96 -14.82 1.88
CA ASN A 137 9.06 -15.36 1.06
C ASN A 137 9.94 -14.22 0.55
N ILE A 138 11.23 -14.29 0.86
CA ILE A 138 12.26 -13.34 0.41
C ILE A 138 13.32 -14.14 -0.33
N SER A 139 13.49 -13.87 -1.62
CA SER A 139 14.42 -14.62 -2.47
C SER A 139 14.99 -13.75 -3.58
N SER A 140 16.20 -14.13 -4.01
CA SER A 140 16.83 -13.64 -5.24
C SER A 140 17.01 -14.83 -6.16
N SER A 141 16.52 -14.73 -7.40
CA SER A 141 16.53 -15.86 -8.34
C SER A 141 17.91 -16.10 -8.97
N THR A 142 18.78 -15.09 -8.98
CA THR A 142 20.04 -15.12 -9.74
C THR A 142 21.27 -14.75 -8.93
N LYS A 143 21.13 -13.95 -7.87
CA LYS A 143 22.25 -13.41 -7.10
C LYS A 143 22.08 -13.73 -5.62
N GLU A 144 21.95 -12.72 -4.77
CA GLU A 144 21.95 -12.87 -3.32
C GLU A 144 20.81 -12.11 -2.66
N VAL A 145 20.56 -12.48 -1.40
CA VAL A 145 19.77 -11.70 -0.44
C VAL A 145 20.75 -11.18 0.60
N GLU A 146 20.95 -9.87 0.63
CA GLU A 146 21.84 -9.21 1.59
C GLU A 146 21.02 -8.55 2.70
N VAL A 147 21.40 -8.78 3.97
CA VAL A 147 20.79 -8.14 5.14
C VAL A 147 21.89 -7.42 5.92
N VAL A 148 21.95 -6.09 5.76
CA VAL A 148 22.92 -5.24 6.46
C VAL A 148 22.20 -4.49 7.59
N VAL A 149 22.77 -4.55 8.79
CA VAL A 149 22.24 -3.86 9.97
C VAL A 149 23.37 -3.16 10.71
N ALA A 150 23.08 -2.00 11.30
CA ALA A 150 24.04 -1.30 12.16
C ALA A 150 24.13 -1.91 13.57
N ASN A 151 22.98 -2.31 14.14
CA ASN A 151 22.89 -2.71 15.54
C ASN A 151 22.74 -4.22 15.72
N LYS A 152 21.62 -4.80 15.25
CA LYS A 152 21.26 -6.18 15.61
C LYS A 152 20.31 -6.83 14.59
N ILE A 153 20.59 -8.08 14.23
CA ILE A 153 19.64 -8.98 13.56
C ILE A 153 19.17 -10.04 14.55
N THR A 154 17.89 -10.39 14.51
CA THR A 154 17.32 -11.50 15.28
C THR A 154 16.36 -12.29 14.39
N LEU A 155 16.62 -13.58 14.23
CA LEU A 155 15.75 -14.55 13.57
C LEU A 155 15.17 -15.45 14.66
N THR A 156 13.85 -15.56 14.75
CA THR A 156 13.17 -16.34 15.80
C THR A 156 12.13 -17.27 15.20
N ALA A 157 12.11 -18.53 15.64
CA ALA A 157 11.09 -19.50 15.24
C ALA A 157 10.86 -20.52 16.37
N GLY A 158 9.60 -20.70 16.79
CA GLY A 158 9.23 -21.76 17.76
C GLY A 158 10.00 -21.74 19.08
N GLY A 159 10.47 -20.57 19.53
CA GLY A 159 11.30 -20.41 20.73
C GLY A 159 12.80 -20.60 20.53
N ALA A 160 13.26 -20.96 19.33
CA ALA A 160 14.66 -20.90 18.95
C ALA A 160 15.00 -19.53 18.32
N SER A 161 16.26 -19.10 18.44
CA SER A 161 16.73 -17.87 17.79
C SER A 161 18.17 -17.92 17.31
N ILE A 162 18.45 -17.10 16.29
CA ILE A 162 19.79 -16.74 15.81
C ILE A 162 19.92 -15.22 15.91
N THR A 163 20.96 -14.73 16.56
CA THR A 163 21.19 -13.30 16.79
C THR A 163 22.59 -12.89 16.35
N LEU A 164 22.69 -11.82 15.57
CA LEU A 164 23.95 -11.14 15.27
C LEU A 164 23.93 -9.80 16.00
N ASP A 165 24.91 -9.56 16.88
CA ASP A 165 24.98 -8.39 17.76
C ASP A 165 26.46 -8.01 17.99
N GLY A 166 26.86 -6.86 17.45
CA GLY A 166 28.27 -6.45 17.36
C GLY A 166 29.11 -7.48 16.61
N ALA A 167 30.13 -8.04 17.25
CA ALA A 167 31.00 -9.07 16.69
C ALA A 167 30.56 -10.52 17.03
N ASN A 168 29.38 -10.69 17.66
CA ASN A 168 28.93 -11.98 18.17
C ASN A 168 27.85 -12.61 17.28
N ILE A 169 27.89 -13.95 17.21
CA ILE A 169 26.83 -14.79 16.66
C ILE A 169 26.33 -15.69 17.79
N MET A 170 25.05 -15.56 18.15
CA MET A 170 24.42 -16.33 19.22
C MET A 170 23.31 -17.22 18.66
N ILE A 171 23.35 -18.51 18.99
CA ILE A 171 22.32 -19.48 18.66
C ILE A 171 21.71 -20.00 19.96
N SER A 172 20.42 -19.78 20.15
CA SER A 172 19.67 -20.24 21.31
C SER A 172 18.61 -21.24 20.88
N ALA A 173 18.78 -22.51 21.23
CA ALA A 173 17.84 -23.58 20.90
C ALA A 173 17.95 -24.73 21.90
N LYS A 174 16.87 -25.53 22.04
CA LYS A 174 16.88 -26.75 22.88
C LYS A 174 17.88 -27.80 22.37
N GLN A 175 18.07 -27.86 21.06
CA GLN A 175 18.97 -28.78 20.37
C GLN A 175 19.53 -28.08 19.13
N PHE A 176 20.82 -28.24 18.87
CA PHE A 176 21.50 -27.78 17.66
C PHE A 176 21.97 -29.02 16.89
N MET A 177 21.57 -29.14 15.62
CA MET A 177 21.98 -30.24 14.74
C MET A 177 22.80 -29.68 13.58
N GLU A 178 24.08 -30.01 13.56
CA GLU A 178 24.96 -29.73 12.43
C GLU A 178 25.10 -31.00 11.58
N LYS A 179 24.87 -30.88 10.27
CA LYS A 179 25.18 -31.95 9.34
C LYS A 179 26.54 -31.68 8.69
N ALA A 180 27.61 -32.17 9.31
CA ALA A 180 28.92 -32.17 8.68
C ALA A 180 28.88 -33.00 7.38
N GLY A 181 29.40 -32.44 6.28
CA GLY A 181 29.62 -33.19 5.04
C GLY A 181 30.51 -34.42 5.30
N LYS A 182 30.45 -35.43 4.42
CA LYS A 182 31.33 -36.61 4.46
C LYS A 182 32.78 -36.21 4.18
N HIS A 183 33.44 -35.58 5.13
CA HIS A 183 34.88 -35.45 5.13
C HIS A 183 35.43 -36.52 6.05
N SER A 184 36.13 -37.50 5.48
CA SER A 184 36.92 -38.45 6.25
C SER A 184 37.82 -37.64 7.18
N LYS A 185 37.69 -37.86 8.49
CA LYS A 185 38.64 -37.35 9.48
C LYS A 185 40.02 -37.89 9.11
N ALA A 186 40.83 -37.08 8.42
CA ALA A 186 42.26 -37.36 8.31
C ALA A 186 42.78 -37.37 9.75
N GLY A 187 43.29 -38.53 10.18
CA GLY A 187 43.75 -38.74 11.55
C GLY A 187 44.76 -37.68 11.94
N GLY A 188 44.50 -36.99 13.05
CA GLY A 188 45.49 -36.10 13.65
C GLY A 188 46.66 -36.94 14.14
N GLY A 189 47.83 -36.72 13.55
CA GLY A 189 49.10 -37.08 14.16
C GLY A 189 49.36 -36.15 15.34
N TRP A 190 49.83 -36.71 16.44
CA TRP A 190 50.42 -35.95 17.54
C TRP A 190 51.90 -35.72 17.21
N ASP A 191 52.34 -34.47 17.31
CA ASP A 191 53.73 -34.09 17.58
C ASP A 191 53.73 -33.17 18.83
#